data_AF-A0A6M2EUG2-F1
#
_entry.id   AF-A0A6M2EUG2-F1
#
_cell.length_a   1.000
_cell.length_b   1.000
_cell.length_c   1.000
_cell.angle_alpha   90.00
_cell.angle_beta   90.00
_cell.angle_gamma   90.00
#
_symmetry.space_group_name_H-M   'P 1'
#
loop_
_entity.id
_entity.type
_entity.pdbx_description
1 polymer ?
#
loop_
_entity_poly.entity_id
_entity_poly.type
_entity_poly.pdbx_seq_one_letter_code
_entity_poly.pdbx_strand_id
1 'polypeptide(L)'
;MRAALFSMEYYSLNRMFLQVFCLEHRSFKSHECPKSDDKSRKVVVCEICSASIETTGCNEDAERVVLLKHEKSGDCDPRKKKKKKPTCAVKRCKEILTFSNTCTCKTCQLKVCLKHRFPADHACKKYHPLQYM
;
A
#
# COMPACT_ATOMS: atom_id res chain seq x y z
N MET A 1 1.10 -29.30 -45.25
CA MET A 1 2.28 -28.94 -44.43
C MET A 1 2.59 -27.46 -44.62
N ARG A 2 3.01 -26.78 -43.54
CA ARG A 2 3.43 -25.36 -43.45
C ARG A 2 2.34 -24.33 -43.11
N ALA A 3 2.00 -24.27 -41.82
CA ALA A 3 1.48 -23.07 -41.16
C ALA A 3 1.84 -23.14 -39.66
N ALA A 4 3.13 -23.05 -39.34
CA ALA A 4 3.61 -23.11 -37.95
C ALA A 4 4.91 -22.31 -37.72
N LEU A 5 5.10 -21.19 -38.44
CA LEU A 5 6.31 -20.37 -38.34
C LEU A 5 6.02 -18.88 -38.17
N PHE A 6 4.89 -18.51 -37.57
CA PHE A 6 4.52 -17.09 -37.38
C PHE A 6 4.08 -16.73 -35.94
N SER A 7 4.59 -17.45 -34.94
CA SER A 7 4.24 -17.22 -33.52
C SER A 7 5.43 -17.12 -32.55
N MET A 8 6.65 -17.44 -32.98
CA MET A 8 7.81 -17.54 -32.08
C MET A 8 8.70 -16.29 -32.02
N GLU A 9 8.63 -15.38 -33.00
CA GLU A 9 9.49 -14.18 -33.01
C GLU A 9 8.80 -12.93 -32.45
N TYR A 10 7.48 -12.94 -32.31
CA TYR A 10 6.71 -11.79 -31.78
C TYR A 10 6.66 -11.74 -30.24
N TYR A 11 7.07 -12.81 -29.55
CA TYR A 11 7.21 -12.87 -28.09
C TYR A 11 8.58 -12.39 -27.57
N SER A 12 9.39 -11.77 -28.43
CA SER A 12 10.77 -11.34 -28.11
C SER A 12 10.98 -9.83 -28.11
N LEU A 13 9.94 -8.99 -28.10
CA LEU A 13 10.08 -7.53 -28.14
C LEU A 13 9.19 -6.76 -27.15
N ASN A 14 8.97 -7.29 -25.95
CA ASN A 14 8.47 -6.52 -24.80
C ASN A 14 8.90 -7.13 -23.45
N ARG A 15 10.13 -7.65 -23.39
CA ARG A 15 10.74 -8.13 -22.15
C ARG A 15 11.56 -7.01 -21.50
N MET A 16 10.92 -5.88 -21.21
CA MET A 16 11.43 -4.98 -20.17
C MET A 16 11.17 -5.71 -18.84
N PHE A 17 12.14 -6.56 -18.48
CA PHE A 17 12.07 -7.53 -17.40
C PHE A 17 11.49 -6.91 -16.12
N LEU A 18 10.30 -7.38 -15.72
CA LEU A 18 9.85 -7.31 -14.34
C LEU A 18 10.82 -8.16 -13.51
N GLN A 19 11.88 -7.54 -12.97
CA GLN A 19 12.77 -8.19 -12.02
C GLN A 19 11.97 -8.47 -10.75
N VAL A 20 11.70 -9.75 -10.47
CA VAL A 20 11.01 -10.19 -9.26
C VAL A 20 12.05 -10.41 -8.18
N PHE A 21 11.98 -9.63 -7.11
CA PHE A 21 12.88 -9.76 -5.97
C PHE A 21 12.19 -10.52 -4.83
N CYS A 22 12.92 -11.42 -4.16
CA CYS A 22 12.47 -12.01 -2.91
C CYS A 22 12.52 -10.97 -1.77
N LEU A 23 11.98 -11.31 -0.60
CA LEU A 23 11.94 -10.40 0.55
C LEU A 23 13.32 -9.90 0.97
N GLU A 24 14.36 -10.75 0.86
CA GLU A 24 15.73 -10.41 1.21
C GLU A 24 16.39 -9.48 0.17
N HIS A 25 16.07 -9.65 -1.10
CA HIS A 25 16.69 -8.90 -2.21
C HIS A 25 15.88 -7.70 -2.70
N ARG A 26 14.76 -7.37 -2.02
CA ARG A 26 13.86 -6.28 -2.42
C ARG A 26 14.46 -4.88 -2.32
N SER A 27 15.54 -4.69 -1.56
CA SER A 27 16.12 -3.37 -1.33
C SER A 27 16.95 -2.90 -2.52
N PHE A 28 16.99 -1.59 -2.77
CA PHE A 28 17.84 -1.00 -3.82
C PHE A 28 19.34 -1.25 -3.65
N LYS A 29 19.79 -1.65 -2.45
CA LYS A 29 21.20 -1.98 -2.18
C LYS A 29 21.51 -3.46 -2.42
N SER A 30 20.50 -4.32 -2.27
CA SER A 30 20.64 -5.78 -2.43
C SER A 30 20.54 -6.23 -3.89
N HIS A 31 20.09 -5.36 -4.78
CA HIS A 31 20.25 -5.50 -6.23
C HIS A 31 20.89 -4.22 -6.76
N GLU A 32 21.72 -4.30 -7.80
CA GLU A 32 22.40 -3.14 -8.39
C GLU A 32 21.40 -2.27 -9.16
N CYS A 33 20.49 -1.60 -8.44
CA CYS A 33 19.40 -0.86 -9.05
C CYS A 33 19.95 0.35 -9.83
N PRO A 34 19.65 0.48 -11.14
CA PRO A 34 20.11 1.61 -11.94
C PRO A 34 19.47 2.94 -11.53
N LYS A 35 18.38 2.89 -10.73
CA LYS A 35 17.71 4.06 -10.17
C LYS A 35 17.66 3.92 -8.65
N SER A 36 18.53 4.62 -7.93
CA SER A 36 18.61 4.60 -6.48
C SER A 36 17.41 5.26 -5.80
N ASP A 37 17.27 4.97 -4.49
CA ASP A 37 16.16 5.31 -3.57
C ASP A 37 15.89 6.81 -3.34
N ASP A 38 16.56 7.71 -4.06
CA ASP A 38 16.58 9.17 -3.82
C ASP A 38 15.18 9.82 -3.79
N LYS A 39 14.16 9.15 -4.32
CA LYS A 39 12.77 9.66 -4.38
C LYS A 39 11.74 8.71 -3.76
N SER A 40 12.17 7.71 -2.99
CA SER A 40 11.23 6.81 -2.34
C SER A 40 10.43 7.54 -1.26
N ARG A 41 9.12 7.29 -1.27
CA ARG A 41 8.20 7.79 -0.24
C ARG A 41 8.37 6.93 1.02
N LYS A 42 8.54 7.58 2.16
CA LYS A 42 8.55 6.98 3.49
C LYS A 42 7.37 7.54 4.29
N VAL A 43 6.92 6.78 5.29
CA VAL A 43 5.83 7.18 6.17
C VAL A 43 6.33 7.12 7.60
N VAL A 44 6.34 8.25 8.29
CA VAL A 44 6.72 8.36 9.70
C VAL A 44 5.44 8.42 10.53
N VAL A 45 5.38 7.71 11.65
CA VAL A 45 4.23 7.71 12.56
C VAL A 45 4.55 8.60 13.77
N CYS A 46 3.69 9.56 14.06
CA CYS A 46 3.81 10.38 15.26
C CYS A 46 3.36 9.59 16.50
N GLU A 47 4.23 9.44 17.49
CA GLU A 47 3.92 8.73 18.73
C GLU A 47 2.94 9.48 19.64
N ILE A 48 2.79 10.80 19.47
CA ILE A 48 1.91 11.63 20.30
C ILE A 48 0.45 11.49 19.85
N CYS A 49 0.19 11.60 18.55
CA CYS A 49 -1.17 11.64 18.00
C CYS A 49 -1.53 10.44 17.10
N SER A 50 -0.58 9.54 16.83
CA SER A 50 -0.69 8.43 15.87
C SER A 50 -0.97 8.85 14.41
N ALA A 51 -0.68 10.10 14.04
CA ALA A 51 -0.77 10.55 12.65
C ALA A 51 0.33 9.91 11.80
N SER A 52 -0.01 9.52 10.57
CA SER A 52 0.93 9.06 9.55
C SER A 52 1.32 10.24 8.66
N ILE A 53 2.62 10.52 8.55
CA ILE A 53 3.17 11.66 7.82
C ILE A 53 4.04 11.13 6.68
N GLU A 54 3.69 11.47 5.45
CA GLU A 54 4.44 11.04 4.28
C GLU A 54 5.61 11.99 3.98
N THR A 55 6.77 11.41 3.67
CA THR A 55 8.01 12.13 3.36
C THR A 55 8.69 11.47 2.16
N THR A 56 9.59 12.18 1.49
CA THR A 56 10.33 11.65 0.33
C THR A 56 11.82 11.77 0.59
N GLY A 57 12.60 10.72 0.29
CA GLY A 57 14.07 10.80 0.33
C GLY A 57 14.66 11.05 1.73
N CYS A 58 14.04 10.53 2.80
CA CYS A 58 14.52 10.76 4.17
C CYS A 58 15.66 9.81 4.58
N ASN A 59 16.75 10.38 5.10
CA ASN A 59 17.60 9.75 6.11
C ASN A 59 16.99 9.93 7.52
N GLU A 60 17.59 9.32 8.55
CA GLU A 60 17.07 9.35 9.94
C GLU A 60 16.91 10.79 10.49
N ASP A 61 17.82 11.70 10.14
CA ASP A 61 17.75 13.11 10.53
C ASP A 61 16.51 13.82 9.98
N ALA A 62 16.12 13.49 8.75
CA ALA A 62 14.96 14.08 8.11
C ALA A 62 13.63 13.58 8.74
N GLU A 63 13.58 12.37 9.30
CA GLU A 63 12.40 11.88 10.05
C GLU A 63 12.17 12.72 11.32
N ARG A 64 13.24 13.02 12.07
CA ARG A 64 13.17 13.88 13.26
C ARG A 64 12.67 15.28 12.90
N VAL A 65 13.19 15.87 11.83
CA VAL A 65 12.77 17.20 11.36
C VAL A 65 11.29 17.20 11.00
N VAL A 66 10.78 16.15 10.36
CA VAL A 66 9.37 16.02 9.99
C VAL A 66 8.47 15.93 11.23
N LEU A 67 8.87 15.14 12.24
CA LEU A 67 8.13 15.04 13.51
C LEU A 67 8.13 16.38 14.26
N LEU A 68 9.25 17.07 14.33
CA LEU A 68 9.34 18.40 14.95
C LEU A 68 8.48 19.44 14.24
N LYS A 69 8.44 19.41 12.90
CA LYS A 69 7.55 20.27 12.11
C LYS A 69 6.08 19.97 12.39
N HIS A 70 5.70 18.70 12.46
CA HIS A 70 4.34 18.28 12.79
C HIS A 70 3.91 18.71 14.21
N GLU A 71 4.82 18.62 15.18
CA GLU A 71 4.56 19.09 16.54
C GLU A 71 4.34 20.61 16.57
N LYS A 72 5.19 21.36 15.85
CA LYS A 72 5.12 22.83 15.79
C LYS A 72 3.98 23.37 14.94
N SER A 73 3.46 22.62 13.97
CA SER A 73 2.38 23.09 13.09
C SER A 73 1.03 23.20 13.78
N GLY A 74 0.87 22.61 14.96
CA GLY A 74 -0.41 22.55 15.69
C GLY A 74 -1.36 21.45 15.18
N ASP A 75 -0.98 20.71 14.13
CA ASP A 75 -1.77 19.57 13.62
C ASP A 75 -1.69 18.33 14.53
N CYS A 76 -0.64 18.29 15.35
CA CYS A 76 -0.40 17.26 16.36
C CYS A 76 -1.42 17.39 17.50
N ASP A 77 -2.47 16.56 17.46
CA ASP A 77 -3.50 16.54 18.49
C ASP A 77 -3.46 15.22 19.28
N PRO A 78 -2.95 15.23 20.54
CA PRO A 78 -2.89 14.04 21.39
C PRO A 78 -4.27 13.39 21.63
N ARG A 79 -5.36 14.15 21.52
CA ARG A 79 -6.73 13.62 21.68
C ARG A 79 -7.07 12.65 20.55
N LYS A 80 -6.46 12.78 19.37
CA LYS A 80 -6.64 11.84 18.25
C LYS A 80 -6.11 10.44 18.58
N LYS A 81 -5.03 10.31 19.36
CA LYS A 81 -4.50 9.01 19.81
C LYS A 81 -5.48 8.24 20.70
N LYS A 82 -6.26 8.98 21.52
CA LYS A 82 -7.27 8.40 22.43
C LYS A 82 -8.59 8.03 21.73
N LYS A 83 -8.84 8.52 20.52
CA LYS A 83 -10.05 8.16 19.76
C LYS A 83 -9.97 6.69 19.35
N LYS A 84 -11.11 5.99 19.49
CA LYS A 84 -11.24 4.61 19.03
C LYS A 84 -10.94 4.55 17.53
N LYS A 85 -9.86 3.87 17.17
CA LYS A 85 -9.49 3.68 15.76
C LYS A 85 -10.58 2.86 15.07
N PRO A 86 -10.94 3.18 13.82
CA PRO A 86 -11.91 2.40 13.07
C PRO A 86 -11.38 0.97 12.91
N THR A 87 -12.26 -0.02 12.97
CA THR A 87 -11.94 -1.43 12.71
C THR A 87 -12.59 -1.87 11.42
N CYS A 88 -12.08 -2.95 10.83
CA CYS A 88 -12.66 -3.53 9.62
C CYS A 88 -14.17 -3.76 9.78
N ALA A 89 -14.95 -3.41 8.76
CA ALA A 89 -16.41 -3.57 8.78
C ALA A 89 -16.88 -5.04 8.72
N VAL A 90 -15.98 -5.99 8.40
CA VAL A 90 -16.31 -7.41 8.33
C VAL A 90 -16.51 -7.98 9.74
N LYS A 91 -17.64 -8.68 9.95
CA LYS A 91 -17.94 -9.33 11.24
C LYS A 91 -16.79 -10.26 11.62
N ARG A 92 -16.40 -10.24 12.91
CA ARG A 92 -15.29 -11.01 13.49
C ARG A 92 -13.88 -10.56 13.07
N CYS A 93 -13.72 -9.64 12.12
CA CYS A 93 -12.42 -9.03 11.84
C CYS A 93 -12.13 -7.92 12.85
N LYS A 94 -11.05 -8.07 13.63
CA LYS A 94 -10.60 -7.08 14.63
C LYS A 94 -9.45 -6.21 14.13
N GLU A 95 -9.14 -6.26 12.84
CA GLU A 95 -8.06 -5.46 12.25
C GLU A 95 -8.38 -3.97 12.39
N ILE A 96 -7.43 -3.22 12.97
CA ILE A 96 -7.53 -1.77 13.07
C ILE A 96 -7.21 -1.16 11.72
N LEU A 97 -8.10 -0.31 11.23
CA LEU A 97 -7.95 0.42 9.98
C LEU A 97 -7.02 1.62 10.17
N THR A 98 -5.86 1.54 9.52
CA THR A 98 -4.83 2.57 9.41
C THR A 98 -4.80 3.10 7.98
N PHE A 99 -4.01 4.15 7.73
CA PHE A 99 -3.83 4.69 6.39
C PHE A 99 -3.35 3.63 5.37
N SER A 100 -2.45 2.74 5.78
CA SER A 100 -1.80 1.78 4.87
C SER A 100 -2.58 0.49 4.64
N ASN A 101 -3.45 0.10 5.58
CA ASN A 101 -4.16 -1.18 5.49
C ASN A 101 -5.67 -1.04 5.19
N THR A 102 -6.16 0.19 4.98
CA THR A 102 -7.57 0.46 4.69
C THR A 102 -7.83 0.50 3.20
N CYS A 103 -8.88 -0.19 2.77
CA CYS A 103 -9.43 -0.12 1.43
C CYS A 103 -10.91 0.29 1.51
N THR A 104 -11.34 1.21 0.66
CA THR A 104 -12.77 1.54 0.50
C THR A 104 -13.31 0.77 -0.70
N CYS A 105 -14.28 -0.10 -0.48
CA CYS A 105 -14.92 -0.82 -1.58
C CYS A 105 -15.68 0.15 -2.48
N LYS A 106 -15.35 0.19 -3.78
CA LYS A 106 -15.98 1.09 -4.76
C LYS A 106 -17.47 0.85 -4.98
N THR A 107 -17.95 -0.32 -4.59
CA THR A 107 -19.30 -0.80 -4.87
C THR A 107 -20.27 -0.54 -3.72
N CYS A 108 -19.82 -0.76 -2.48
CA CYS A 108 -20.63 -0.61 -1.28
C CYS A 108 -20.14 0.48 -0.31
N GLN A 109 -19.03 1.16 -0.63
CA GLN A 109 -18.41 2.23 0.16
C GLN A 109 -17.96 1.83 1.57
N LEU A 110 -17.94 0.53 1.90
CA LEU A 110 -17.43 0.05 3.18
C LEU A 110 -15.90 0.15 3.24
N LYS A 111 -15.39 0.60 4.38
CA LYS A 111 -13.96 0.56 4.70
C LYS A 111 -13.62 -0.80 5.29
N VAL A 112 -12.72 -1.52 4.63
CA VAL A 112 -12.29 -2.89 4.96
C VAL A 112 -10.77 -2.96 5.00
N CYS A 113 -10.22 -3.97 5.66
CA CYS A 113 -8.77 -4.18 5.66
C CYS A 113 -8.33 -4.85 4.35
N LEU A 114 -7.02 -4.88 4.07
CA LEU A 114 -6.48 -5.50 2.85
C LEU A 114 -6.83 -6.99 2.69
N LYS A 115 -6.99 -7.72 3.80
CA LYS A 115 -7.45 -9.13 3.79
C LYS A 115 -8.88 -9.30 3.28
N HIS A 116 -9.69 -8.26 3.39
CA HIS A 116 -11.09 -8.28 2.93
C HIS A 116 -11.34 -7.30 1.78
N ARG A 117 -10.30 -6.97 1.01
CA ARG A 117 -10.38 -5.98 -0.08
C ARG A 117 -11.26 -6.48 -1.24
N PHE A 118 -11.37 -7.78 -1.45
CA PHE A 118 -12.17 -8.31 -2.54
C PHE A 118 -13.65 -8.37 -2.15
N PRO A 119 -14.58 -8.16 -3.11
CA PRO A 119 -16.01 -8.17 -2.85
C PRO A 119 -16.55 -9.44 -2.14
N ALA A 120 -15.98 -10.61 -2.47
CA ALA A 120 -16.32 -11.89 -1.84
C ALA A 120 -15.95 -11.94 -0.35
N ASP A 121 -14.86 -11.29 0.05
CA ASP A 121 -14.30 -11.38 1.39
C ASP A 121 -15.05 -10.52 2.43
N HIS A 122 -15.92 -9.60 1.98
CA HIS A 122 -16.69 -8.74 2.87
C HIS A 122 -18.20 -8.78 2.61
N ALA A 123 -18.68 -9.82 1.92
CA ALA A 123 -20.09 -9.99 1.54
C ALA A 123 -20.66 -8.69 0.94
N CYS A 124 -19.99 -8.16 -0.09
CA CYS A 124 -20.35 -6.88 -0.67
C CYS A 124 -21.81 -6.89 -1.18
N LYS A 125 -22.59 -5.86 -0.86
CA LYS A 125 -24.04 -5.78 -1.17
C LYS A 125 -24.39 -5.93 -2.65
N LYS A 126 -23.48 -5.57 -3.57
CA LYS A 126 -23.69 -5.72 -5.03
C LYS A 126 -22.75 -6.76 -5.65
N TYR A 127 -22.18 -7.66 -4.84
CA TYR A 127 -21.43 -8.80 -5.36
C TYR A 127 -22.41 -9.81 -5.94
N HIS A 128 -22.43 -9.91 -7.27
CA HIS A 128 -23.12 -10.99 -7.96
C HIS A 128 -22.07 -11.99 -8.45
N PRO A 129 -22.02 -13.22 -7.89
CA PRO A 129 -20.99 -14.21 -8.20
C PRO A 129 -20.83 -14.54 -9.69
N LEU A 130 -21.86 -14.29 -10.50
CA LEU A 130 -21.90 -14.64 -11.93
C LEU A 130 -21.39 -13.53 -12.87
N GLN A 131 -20.84 -12.43 -12.36
CA GLN A 131 -20.42 -11.29 -13.21
C GLN A 131 -18.97 -11.37 -13.70
N TYR A 132 -18.28 -12.49 -13.46
CA TYR A 132 -16.85 -12.71 -13.81
C TYR A 132 -16.61 -14.02 -14.56
N MET A 133 -17.69 -14.66 -15.04
CA MET A 133 -17.63 -15.78 -15.98
C MET A 133 -17.88 -15.28 -17.40
#